data_AF-A0A7I0K5U1-F1
#
_entry.id   AF-A0A7I0K5U1-F1
#
_cell.length_a   1.000
_cell.length_b   1.000
_cell.length_c   1.000
_cell.angle_alpha   90.00
_cell.angle_beta   90.00
_cell.angle_gamma   90.00
#
_symmetry.space_group_name_H-M   'P 1'
#
loop_
_entity.id
_entity.type
_entity.pdbx_description
1 polymer ?
#
loop_
_entity_poly.entity_id
_entity_poly.type
_entity_poly.pdbx_seq_one_letter_code
_entity_poly.pdbx_strand_id
1 'polypeptide(L)' 'MPDPREPDPNRDVPMPAPNWKPEPIGEPEPDRLPDEAPLPNPDENEEPPMHAAG' A
#
# COMPACT_ATOMS: atom_id res chain seq x y z
N MET A 1 33.69 36.29 4.95
CA MET A 1 32.36 35.66 4.79
C MET A 1 31.74 36.25 3.53
N PRO A 2 31.13 35.45 2.65
CA PRO A 2 30.45 35.97 1.47
C PRO A 2 29.28 36.89 1.87
N ASP A 3 28.96 37.89 1.04
CA ASP A 3 27.83 38.80 1.29
C ASP A 3 26.51 38.06 1.06
N PRO A 4 25.57 38.00 2.03
CA PRO A 4 24.30 37.30 1.88
C PRO A 4 23.41 37.82 0.72
N ARG A 5 23.68 39.01 0.20
CA ARG A 5 22.96 39.59 -0.94
C ARG A 5 23.54 39.19 -2.29
N GLU A 6 24.72 38.59 -2.30
CA GLU A 6 25.36 38.12 -3.53
C GLU A 6 24.60 36.90 -4.06
N PRO A 7 24.16 36.89 -5.32
CA PRO A 7 23.47 35.74 -5.89
C PRO A 7 24.41 34.54 -5.99
N ASP A 8 23.86 33.33 -5.82
CA ASP A 8 24.63 32.11 -5.99
C ASP A 8 25.18 32.01 -7.44
N PRO A 9 26.51 31.91 -7.64
CA PRO A 9 27.11 31.84 -8.97
C PRO A 9 26.70 30.61 -9.78
N ASN A 10 26.18 29.57 -9.14
CA ASN A 10 25.75 28.31 -9.76
C ASN A 10 24.23 28.22 -9.92
N ARG A 11 23.48 29.28 -9.61
CA ARG A 11 22.02 29.30 -9.72
C ARG A 11 21.52 28.91 -11.10
N ASP A 12 22.24 29.33 -12.14
CA ASP A 12 21.87 29.09 -13.54
C ASP A 12 22.47 27.78 -14.09
N VAL A 13 23.21 27.03 -13.28
CA VAL A 13 23.74 25.72 -13.65
C VAL A 13 22.59 24.70 -13.59
N PRO A 14 22.26 24.01 -14.70
CA PRO A 14 21.20 23.01 -14.67
C PRO A 14 21.58 21.88 -13.71
N MET A 15 20.63 21.47 -12.88
CA MET A 15 20.83 20.31 -12.01
C MET A 15 21.09 19.06 -12.86
N PRO A 16 22.06 18.21 -12.45
CA PRO A 16 22.28 16.95 -13.13
C PRO A 16 21.03 16.07 -13.00
N ALA A 17 20.80 15.24 -14.02
CA ALA A 17 19.74 14.25 -13.95
C ALA A 17 20.00 13.28 -12.78
N PRO A 18 18.97 12.88 -12.03
CA PRO A 18 19.12 11.86 -11.00
C PRO A 18 19.57 10.53 -11.64
N ASN A 19 20.50 9.82 -11.00
CA ASN A 19 20.98 8.51 -11.46
C ASN A 19 20.12 7.33 -10.98
N TRP A 20 19.11 7.61 -10.16
CA TRP A 20 18.16 6.62 -9.67
C TRP A 20 17.30 6.10 -10.82
N LYS A 21 17.01 4.80 -10.83
CA LYS A 21 15.91 4.20 -11.59
C LYS A 21 14.96 3.58 -10.59
N PRO A 22 13.66 3.97 -10.54
CA PRO A 22 12.74 3.37 -9.61
C PRO A 22 12.53 1.92 -10.02
N GLU A 23 12.64 1.01 -9.04
CA GLU A 23 12.21 -0.36 -9.25
C GLU A 23 10.67 -0.39 -9.22
N PRO A 24 10.02 -1.24 -10.04
CA PRO A 24 8.59 -1.48 -9.91
C PRO A 24 8.30 -2.03 -8.52
N ILE A 25 7.47 -1.33 -7.75
CA ILE A 25 6.93 -1.84 -6.50
C ILE A 25 5.57 -2.48 -6.77
N GLY A 26 5.28 -3.60 -6.11
CA GLY A 26 3.95 -4.22 -6.15
C GLY A 26 2.91 -3.33 -5.47
N GLU A 27 1.63 -3.63 -5.70
CA GLU A 27 0.56 -3.02 -4.91
C GLU A 27 0.73 -3.38 -3.43
N PRO A 28 0.42 -2.46 -2.50
CA PRO A 28 0.41 -2.77 -1.08
C PRO A 28 -0.68 -3.82 -0.78
N GLU A 29 -0.46 -4.60 0.28
CA GLU A 29 -1.50 -5.49 0.78
C GLU A 29 -2.75 -4.68 1.19
N PRO A 30 -3.96 -5.19 0.92
CA PRO A 30 -5.18 -4.53 1.35
C PRO A 30 -5.29 -4.56 2.87
N ASP A 31 -5.69 -3.42 3.47
CA ASP A 31 -6.00 -3.31 4.90
C ASP A 31 -7.29 -4.09 5.22
N ARG A 32 -7.16 -5.40 5.46
CA ARG A 32 -8.31 -6.26 5.79
C ARG A 32 -8.77 -6.03 7.21
N LEU A 33 -10.05 -5.73 7.37
CA LEU A 33 -10.69 -5.71 8.69
C LEU A 33 -10.96 -7.15 9.18
N PRO A 34 -10.99 -7.41 10.51
CA PRO A 34 -11.33 -8.72 11.05
C PRO A 34 -12.70 -9.24 10.60
N ASP A 35 -13.64 -8.31 10.35
CA ASP A 35 -15.02 -8.61 9.95
C ASP A 35 -15.18 -8.88 8.43
N GLU A 36 -14.12 -8.71 7.63
CA GLU A 36 -14.13 -9.02 6.18
C GLU A 36 -13.83 -10.49 5.87
N ALA A 37 -13.62 -11.33 6.90
CA ALA A 37 -13.54 -12.76 6.70
C ALA A 37 -14.86 -13.27 6.11
N PRO A 38 -14.87 -13.95 4.95
CA PRO A 38 -16.10 -14.47 4.38
C PRO A 38 -16.72 -15.47 5.35
N LEU A 39 -18.01 -15.27 5.66
CA LEU A 39 -18.77 -16.27 6.40
C LEU A 39 -19.08 -17.45 5.47
N PRO A 40 -19.01 -18.70 5.97
CA PRO A 40 -19.37 -19.85 5.17
C PRO A 40 -20.84 -19.78 4.75
N ASN A 41 -21.14 -20.25 3.54
CA ASN A 41 -22.52 -20.40 3.08
C ASN A 41 -23.26 -21.44 3.95
N PRO A 42 -24.60 -21.41 4.02
CA PRO A 42 -25.39 -22.37 4.80
C PRO A 42 -25.16 -23.84 4.41
N ASP A 43 -24.75 -24.10 3.17
CA ASP A 43 -24.42 -25.41 2.62
C ASP A 43 -22.98 -25.88 2.92
N GLU A 44 -22.10 -24.99 3.40
CA GLU A 44 -20.74 -25.34 3.80
C GLU A 44 -20.67 -25.98 5.20
N ASN A 45 -21.81 -26.18 5.87
CA ASN A 45 -21.88 -26.99 7.08
C ASN A 45 -22.04 -28.47 6.73
N GLU A 46 -21.05 -29.30 7.11
CA GLU A 46 -21.10 -30.76 6.94
C GLU A 46 -22.05 -31.45 7.93
N GLU A 47 -22.50 -30.73 8.97
CA GLU A 47 -23.42 -31.30 9.94
C GLU A 47 -24.81 -31.53 9.31
N PRO A 48 -25.37 -32.74 9.44
CA PRO A 48 -26.73 -32.99 8.98
C PRO A 48 -27.73 -32.13 9.78
N PRO A 49 -28.85 -31.70 9.18
CA PRO A 49 -29.91 -31.03 9.91
C PRO A 49 -30.34 -31.86 11.12
N MET A 50 -30.34 -31.28 12.32
CA MET A 50 -30.88 -31.96 13.50
C MET A 50 -32.36 -32.25 13.28
N HIS A 51 -32.73 -33.53 13.23
CA HIS A 51 -34.14 -33.94 13.25
C HIS A 51 -34.71 -33.66 14.65
N ALA A 52 -35.84 -32.97 14.72
CA ALA A 52 -36.59 -32.85 15.96
C ALA A 52 -37.02 -34.26 16.39
N ALA A 53 -36.54 -34.71 17.55
CA ALA A 53 -37.00 -35.95 18.15
C ALA A 53 -38.49 -35.78 18.53
N GLY A 54 -39.37 -36.47 17.81
CA GLY A 54 -40.78 -36.65 18.13
C GLY A 54 -41.01 -37.95 18.87
#